data_AF-A0A933QH60-F1
#
_entry.id   AF-A0A933QH60-F1
#
_cell.length_a   1.000
_cell.length_b   1.000
_cell.length_c   1.000
_cell.angle_alpha   90.00
_cell.angle_beta   90.00
_cell.angle_gamma   90.00
#
_symmetry.space_group_name_H-M   'P 1'
#
loop_
_entity.id
_entity.type
_entity.pdbx_description
1 polymer ?
#
loop_
_entity_poly.entity_id
_entity_poly.type
_entity_poly.pdbx_seq_one_letter_code
_entity_poly.pdbx_strand_id
1 'polypeptide(L)'
;AGTLNPVSAVQISSQLSGQIKEILVDFNAVVKLGQLIARIDPETYQHRLHQAEADLEATRSAVNVQRAQAYQAQVNLGEAQRDFERKRTLVEKNFISAAERDKAQTTLDAARAQVQLTEAQVKNSEAVVRQREAQVAQAKVDLGRTEIRSPVDGIVVKRSVEPGQTVAASLQAPEMFVIARNLSDMQVETSIDEADVGRVQLGQKASFTVDAFPGRGFQGEVRQVRKAATVVSNVVTYTVIVSAANPDLSLLPGMTANVRIVTAQKDGVLKVANAALRFKPENDAAKVSRGETPGGERRPMGRGKGPGRVWIAGADGKPQAIEVQTGITDGTATEVSGEAVSDGLEVIVGATATAKSGAPGGPRMF
;
A
#
# COMPACT_ATOMS: atom_id res chain seq x y z
N ALA A 1 4.28 -18.56 6.99
CA ALA A 1 3.07 -18.05 7.67
C ALA A 1 2.68 -16.72 7.05
N GLY A 2 1.41 -16.35 7.11
CA GLY A 2 0.91 -15.10 6.54
C GLY A 2 -0.29 -14.54 7.29
N THR A 3 -0.73 -13.36 6.89
CA THR A 3 -1.90 -12.68 7.43
C THR A 3 -2.91 -12.40 6.33
N LEU A 4 -4.19 -12.56 6.65
CA LEU A 4 -5.27 -12.24 5.74
C LEU A 4 -5.55 -10.74 5.73
N ASN A 5 -5.65 -10.15 4.54
CA ASN A 5 -5.99 -8.77 4.34
C ASN A 5 -7.00 -8.64 3.20
N PRO A 6 -7.88 -7.62 3.20
CA PRO A 6 -8.71 -7.32 2.04
C PRO A 6 -7.83 -6.85 0.88
N VAL A 7 -8.23 -7.16 -0.35
CA VAL A 7 -7.48 -6.74 -1.56
C VAL A 7 -7.44 -5.21 -1.70
N SER A 8 -8.45 -4.52 -1.20
CA SER A 8 -8.52 -3.05 -1.23
C SER A 8 -9.05 -2.51 0.09
N ALA A 9 -8.16 -1.96 0.90
CA ALA A 9 -8.51 -1.18 2.08
C ALA A 9 -7.98 0.26 1.92
N VAL A 10 -8.74 1.21 2.45
CA VAL A 10 -8.35 2.61 2.54
C VAL A 10 -8.31 3.03 4.00
N GLN A 11 -7.18 3.61 4.39
CA GLN A 11 -7.00 4.22 5.70
C GLN A 11 -7.44 5.68 5.61
N ILE A 12 -8.35 6.06 6.51
CA ILE A 12 -8.82 7.44 6.64
C ILE A 12 -8.15 8.04 7.86
N SER A 13 -7.47 9.16 7.64
CA SER A 13 -6.86 9.97 8.68
C SER A 13 -7.38 11.40 8.63
N SER A 14 -7.20 12.15 9.70
CA SER A 14 -7.54 13.57 9.72
C SER A 14 -6.37 14.42 9.22
N GLN A 15 -6.68 15.36 8.32
CA GLN A 15 -5.74 16.42 7.91
C GLN A 15 -5.78 17.63 8.85
N LEU A 16 -6.79 17.71 9.72
CA LEU A 16 -7.01 18.82 10.63
C LEU A 16 -6.91 18.38 12.08
N SER A 17 -6.41 19.29 12.91
CA SER A 17 -6.44 19.13 14.36
C SER A 17 -7.78 19.59 14.91
N GLY A 18 -8.31 18.87 15.89
CA GLY A 18 -9.56 19.20 16.57
C GLY A 18 -10.09 18.04 17.40
N GLN A 19 -11.11 18.33 18.21
CA GLN A 19 -11.81 17.30 18.97
C GLN A 19 -12.85 16.62 18.08
N ILE A 20 -12.98 15.29 18.18
CA ILE A 20 -14.05 14.55 17.49
C ILE A 20 -15.36 14.84 18.22
N LYS A 21 -16.30 15.49 17.54
CA LYS A 21 -17.61 15.86 18.10
C LYS A 21 -18.55 14.66 18.11
N GLU A 22 -18.62 13.95 16.99
CA GLU A 22 -19.46 12.77 16.84
C GLU A 22 -18.88 11.78 15.83
N ILE A 23 -19.21 10.50 16.04
CA ILE A 23 -18.93 9.40 15.12
C ILE A 23 -20.29 8.83 14.72
N LEU A 24 -20.54 8.74 13.41
CA LEU A 24 -21.84 8.36 12.84
C LEU A 24 -21.89 6.90 12.39
N VAL A 25 -20.74 6.22 12.42
CA VAL A 25 -20.57 4.87 11.92
C VAL A 25 -19.75 4.05 12.89
N ASP A 26 -20.25 2.87 13.24
CA ASP A 26 -19.59 1.90 14.10
C ASP A 26 -18.89 0.78 13.33
N PHE A 27 -18.23 -0.11 14.07
CA PHE A 27 -17.55 -1.29 13.52
C PHE A 27 -18.50 -2.15 12.69
N ASN A 28 -17.99 -2.72 11.60
CA ASN A 28 -18.72 -3.58 10.65
C ASN A 28 -19.89 -2.92 9.91
N ALA A 29 -20.11 -1.62 10.10
CA ALA A 29 -21.12 -0.90 9.34
C ALA A 29 -20.70 -0.73 7.87
N VAL A 30 -21.69 -0.86 6.98
CA VAL A 30 -21.53 -0.62 5.54
C VAL A 30 -21.62 0.88 5.30
N VAL A 31 -20.65 1.41 4.55
CA VAL A 31 -20.56 2.81 4.19
C VAL A 31 -20.49 2.98 2.68
N LYS A 32 -21.07 4.08 2.20
CA LYS A 32 -21.04 4.46 0.79
C LYS A 32 -20.01 5.56 0.52
N LEU A 33 -19.59 5.69 -0.73
CA LEU A 33 -18.76 6.78 -1.22
C LEU A 33 -19.39 8.13 -0.85
N GLY A 34 -18.62 8.99 -0.19
CA GLY A 34 -19.04 10.32 0.25
C GLY A 34 -19.90 10.34 1.52
N GLN A 35 -20.24 9.19 2.11
CA GLN A 35 -21.00 9.13 3.35
C GLN A 35 -20.20 9.74 4.50
N LEU A 36 -20.86 10.58 5.30
CA LEU A 36 -20.28 11.16 6.51
C LEU A 36 -20.11 10.06 7.57
N ILE A 37 -18.87 9.88 8.04
CA ILE A 37 -18.52 8.83 9.02
C ILE A 37 -18.16 9.41 10.39
N ALA A 38 -17.56 10.60 10.43
CA ALA A 38 -17.23 11.31 11.66
C ALA A 38 -17.22 12.82 11.43
N ARG A 39 -17.39 13.58 12.50
CA ARG A 39 -17.32 15.05 12.48
C ARG A 39 -16.35 15.52 13.56
N ILE A 40 -15.37 16.31 13.14
CA ILE A 40 -14.52 17.10 14.02
C ILE A 40 -15.28 18.37 14.40
N ASP A 41 -15.08 18.88 15.60
CA ASP A 41 -15.74 20.09 16.07
C ASP A 41 -15.53 21.27 15.10
N PRO A 42 -16.61 21.75 14.43
CA PRO A 42 -16.47 22.73 13.38
C PRO A 42 -16.42 24.16 13.91
N GLU A 43 -16.72 24.42 15.19
CA GLU A 43 -16.95 25.78 15.71
C GLU A 43 -15.80 26.73 15.40
N THR A 44 -14.56 26.32 15.69
CA THR A 44 -13.37 27.15 15.42
C THR A 44 -13.21 27.44 13.92
N TYR A 45 -13.56 26.49 13.04
CA TYR A 45 -13.46 26.65 11.59
C TYR A 45 -14.62 27.46 11.01
N GLN A 46 -15.82 27.36 11.59
CA GLN A 46 -16.97 28.19 11.26
C GLN A 46 -16.69 29.65 11.61
N HIS A 47 -16.14 29.92 12.80
CA HIS A 47 -15.75 31.28 13.19
C HIS A 47 -14.69 31.87 12.25
N ARG A 48 -13.69 31.08 11.82
CA ARG A 48 -12.71 31.52 10.82
C ARG A 48 -13.34 31.82 9.46
N LEU A 49 -14.31 31.01 9.02
CA LEU A 49 -15.04 31.27 7.79
C LEU A 49 -15.83 32.58 7.89
N HIS A 50 -16.58 32.78 8.97
CA HIS A 50 -17.33 34.02 9.19
C HIS A 50 -16.41 35.25 9.25
N GLN A 51 -15.25 35.15 9.89
CA GLN A 51 -14.25 36.21 9.90
C GLN A 51 -13.75 36.53 8.48
N ALA A 52 -13.39 35.51 7.70
CA ALA A 52 -12.93 35.70 6.32
C ALA A 52 -14.02 36.31 5.41
N GLU A 53 -15.28 35.93 5.60
CA GLU A 53 -16.42 36.48 4.87
C GLU A 53 -16.66 37.96 5.22
N ALA A 54 -16.56 38.32 6.51
CA ALA A 54 -16.65 39.71 6.95
C ALA A 54 -15.50 40.57 6.38
N ASP A 55 -14.27 40.05 6.36
CA ASP A 55 -13.12 40.73 5.77
C ASP A 55 -13.28 40.94 4.26
N LEU A 56 -13.85 39.96 3.55
CA LEU A 56 -14.17 40.07 2.13
C LEU A 56 -15.20 41.16 1.89
N GLU A 57 -16.26 41.22 2.70
CA GLU A 57 -17.31 42.23 2.56
C GLU A 57 -16.79 43.65 2.84
N ALA A 58 -15.95 43.81 3.86
CA ALA A 58 -15.27 45.07 4.14
C ALA A 58 -14.37 45.51 2.96
N THR A 59 -13.65 44.56 2.35
CA THR A 59 -12.78 44.84 1.19
C THR A 59 -13.59 45.20 -0.05
N ARG A 60 -14.73 44.54 -0.29
CA ARG A 60 -15.66 44.87 -1.38
C ARG A 60 -16.23 46.28 -1.21
N SER A 61 -16.60 46.64 0.01
CA SER A 61 -17.04 47.99 0.34
C SER A 61 -15.95 49.03 0.05
N ALA A 62 -14.68 48.72 0.35
CA ALA A 62 -13.56 49.60 0.02
C ALA A 62 -13.36 49.77 -1.51
N VAL A 63 -13.58 48.72 -2.32
CA VAL A 63 -13.56 48.85 -3.79
C VAL A 63 -14.65 49.80 -4.28
N ASN A 64 -15.86 49.75 -3.70
CA ASN A 64 -16.94 50.65 -4.09
C ASN A 64 -16.58 52.13 -3.83
N VAL A 65 -15.91 52.43 -2.71
CA VAL A 65 -15.39 53.77 -2.43
C VAL A 65 -14.36 54.19 -3.50
N GLN A 66 -13.44 53.30 -3.88
CA GLN A 66 -12.44 53.59 -4.92
C GLN A 66 -13.07 53.79 -6.31
N ARG A 67 -14.10 53.00 -6.64
CA ARG A 67 -14.86 53.16 -7.88
C ARG A 67 -15.59 54.51 -7.92
N ALA A 68 -16.15 54.95 -6.81
CA ALA A 68 -16.78 56.28 -6.72
C ALA A 68 -15.74 57.40 -6.93
N GLN A 69 -14.53 57.26 -6.40
CA GLN A 69 -13.44 58.21 -6.62
C GLN A 69 -12.97 58.24 -8.09
N ALA A 70 -12.84 57.07 -8.73
CA ALA A 70 -12.51 56.97 -10.14
C ALA A 70 -13.61 57.61 -11.02
N TYR A 71 -14.88 57.39 -10.67
CA TYR A 71 -16.00 58.04 -11.35
C TYR A 71 -15.94 59.57 -11.24
N GLN A 72 -15.65 60.12 -10.06
CA GLN A 72 -15.47 61.57 -9.89
C GLN A 72 -14.32 62.11 -10.75
N ALA A 73 -13.20 61.39 -10.81
CA ALA A 73 -12.07 61.76 -11.68
C ALA A 73 -12.45 61.73 -13.17
N GLN A 74 -13.26 60.77 -13.60
CA GLN A 74 -13.76 60.69 -14.97
C GLN A 74 -14.70 61.85 -15.31
N VAL A 75 -15.58 62.26 -14.39
CA VAL A 75 -16.43 63.44 -14.56
C VAL A 75 -15.59 64.70 -14.74
N ASN A 76 -14.57 64.89 -13.88
CA ASN A 76 -13.65 66.03 -13.96
C ASN A 76 -12.86 66.03 -15.28
N LEU A 77 -12.44 64.87 -15.77
CA LEU A 77 -11.81 64.73 -17.08
C LEU A 77 -12.75 65.18 -18.21
N GLY A 78 -14.01 64.75 -18.18
CA GLY A 78 -15.00 65.17 -19.18
C GLY A 78 -15.26 66.68 -19.17
N GLU A 79 -15.23 67.33 -18.01
CA GLU A 79 -15.30 68.79 -17.90
C GLU A 79 -14.07 69.47 -18.50
N ALA A 80 -12.87 69.01 -18.15
CA ALA A 80 -11.61 69.53 -18.67
C ALA A 80 -11.50 69.37 -20.20
N GLN A 81 -12.00 68.25 -20.75
CA GLN A 81 -12.08 68.01 -22.20
C GLN A 81 -12.97 69.03 -22.90
N ARG A 82 -14.21 69.23 -22.41
CA ARG A 82 -15.13 70.22 -22.98
C ARG A 82 -14.60 71.64 -22.87
N ASP A 83 -13.89 71.97 -21.79
CA ASP A 83 -13.27 73.29 -21.63
C ASP A 83 -12.12 73.51 -22.61
N PHE A 84 -11.24 72.52 -22.76
CA PHE A 84 -10.16 72.54 -23.74
C PHE A 84 -10.68 72.67 -25.17
N GLU A 85 -11.69 71.89 -25.55
CA GLU A 85 -12.31 71.95 -26.88
C GLU A 85 -12.90 73.33 -27.17
N ARG A 86 -13.66 73.90 -26.21
CA ARG A 86 -14.20 75.27 -26.35
C ARG A 86 -13.08 76.30 -26.54
N LYS A 87 -12.05 76.26 -25.69
CA LYS A 87 -10.93 77.22 -25.76
C LYS A 87 -10.11 77.06 -27.04
N ARG A 88 -9.92 75.83 -27.52
CA ARG A 88 -9.28 75.55 -28.80
C ARG A 88 -10.04 76.24 -29.95
N THR A 89 -11.35 76.05 -30.03
CA THR A 89 -12.17 76.70 -31.09
C THR A 89 -12.16 78.23 -30.97
N LEU A 90 -12.09 78.78 -29.76
CA LEU A 90 -11.99 80.23 -29.56
C LEU A 90 -10.63 80.79 -29.98
N VAL A 91 -9.52 80.07 -29.76
CA VAL A 91 -8.19 80.45 -30.28
C VAL A 91 -8.16 80.38 -31.81
N GLU A 92 -8.74 79.34 -32.42
CA GLU A 92 -8.82 79.20 -33.89
C GLU A 92 -9.58 80.38 -34.53
N LYS A 93 -10.53 80.97 -33.80
CA LYS A 93 -11.28 82.17 -34.19
C LYS A 93 -10.64 83.49 -33.71
N ASN A 94 -9.43 83.44 -33.14
CA ASN A 94 -8.68 84.58 -32.58
C ASN A 94 -9.39 85.36 -31.44
N PHE A 95 -10.31 84.73 -30.71
CA PHE A 95 -11.04 85.38 -29.61
C PHE A 95 -10.32 85.34 -28.25
N ILE A 96 -9.35 84.45 -28.06
CA ILE A 96 -8.54 84.33 -26.83
C ILE A 96 -7.07 84.05 -27.15
N SER A 97 -6.17 84.22 -26.18
CA SER A 97 -4.73 84.02 -26.36
C SER A 97 -4.33 82.54 -26.40
N ALA A 98 -3.19 82.24 -27.05
CA ALA A 98 -2.63 80.88 -27.07
C ALA A 98 -2.30 80.35 -25.66
N ALA A 99 -1.89 81.24 -24.74
CA ALA A 99 -1.58 80.89 -23.35
C ALA A 99 -2.79 80.32 -22.59
N GLU A 100 -4.00 80.81 -22.86
CA GLU A 100 -5.23 80.28 -22.24
C GLU A 100 -5.56 78.86 -22.72
N ARG A 101 -5.26 78.54 -23.99
CA ARG A 101 -5.38 77.18 -24.52
C ARG A 101 -4.33 76.25 -23.93
N ASP A 102 -3.09 76.70 -23.77
CA ASP A 102 -2.02 75.89 -23.18
C ASP A 102 -2.30 75.57 -21.71
N LYS A 103 -2.87 76.52 -20.96
CA LYS A 103 -3.35 76.28 -19.60
C LYS A 103 -4.50 75.26 -19.54
N ALA A 104 -5.39 75.28 -20.52
CA ALA A 104 -6.47 74.28 -20.61
C ALA A 104 -5.93 72.88 -20.98
N GLN A 105 -4.91 72.81 -21.84
CA GLN A 105 -4.22 71.56 -22.19
C GLN A 105 -3.54 70.94 -20.97
N THR A 106 -2.79 71.71 -20.18
CA THR A 106 -2.14 71.19 -18.96
C THR A 106 -3.16 70.71 -17.93
N THR A 107 -4.31 71.40 -17.82
CA THR A 107 -5.43 70.97 -16.95
C THR A 107 -6.04 69.65 -17.44
N LEU A 108 -6.22 69.48 -18.75
CA LEU A 108 -6.71 68.25 -19.35
C LEU A 108 -5.74 67.07 -19.10
N ASP A 109 -4.44 67.30 -19.31
CA ASP A 109 -3.42 66.26 -19.11
C ASP A 109 -3.30 65.88 -17.63
N ALA A 110 -3.42 66.83 -16.70
CA ALA A 110 -3.52 66.55 -15.27
C ALA A 110 -4.75 65.71 -14.91
N ALA A 111 -5.92 66.03 -15.48
CA ALA A 111 -7.14 65.25 -15.27
C ALA A 111 -7.02 63.82 -15.84
N ARG A 112 -6.36 63.64 -17.00
CA ARG A 112 -6.07 62.32 -17.57
C ARG A 112 -5.16 61.50 -16.65
N ALA A 113 -4.08 62.10 -16.15
CA ALA A 113 -3.18 61.44 -15.21
C ALA A 113 -3.90 61.03 -13.92
N GLN A 114 -4.83 61.86 -13.43
CA GLN A 114 -5.63 61.55 -12.25
C GLN A 114 -6.59 60.36 -12.48
N VAL A 115 -7.24 60.27 -13.65
CA VAL A 115 -8.05 59.10 -14.02
C VAL A 115 -7.20 57.84 -14.04
N GLN A 116 -6.03 57.88 -14.70
CA GLN A 116 -5.12 56.72 -14.74
C GLN A 116 -4.69 56.26 -13.34
N LEU A 117 -4.40 57.21 -12.43
CA LEU A 117 -4.05 56.90 -11.05
C LEU A 117 -5.20 56.21 -10.30
N THR A 118 -6.40 56.76 -10.39
CA THR A 118 -7.59 56.22 -9.69
C THR A 118 -8.03 54.87 -10.26
N GLU A 119 -7.92 54.66 -11.58
CA GLU A 119 -8.16 53.36 -12.22
C GLU A 119 -7.14 52.31 -11.76
N ALA A 120 -5.86 52.69 -11.65
CA ALA A 120 -4.83 51.81 -11.09
C ALA A 120 -5.11 51.45 -9.62
N GLN A 121 -5.62 52.41 -8.83
CA GLN A 121 -6.04 52.16 -7.44
C GLN A 121 -7.22 51.19 -7.37
N VAL A 122 -8.25 51.35 -8.21
CA VAL A 122 -9.37 50.39 -8.30
C VAL A 122 -8.86 49.00 -8.65
N LYS A 123 -8.00 48.88 -9.65
CA LYS A 123 -7.41 47.59 -10.07
C LYS A 123 -6.60 46.94 -8.95
N ASN A 124 -5.88 47.73 -8.15
CA ASN A 124 -5.17 47.24 -6.97
C ASN A 124 -6.14 46.74 -5.89
N SER A 125 -7.19 47.50 -5.57
CA SER A 125 -8.22 47.08 -4.61
C SER A 125 -8.97 45.82 -5.07
N GLU A 126 -9.25 45.67 -6.37
CA GLU A 126 -9.82 44.45 -6.95
C GLU A 126 -8.87 43.25 -6.82
N ALA A 127 -7.55 43.47 -6.90
CA ALA A 127 -6.58 42.42 -6.63
C ALA A 127 -6.61 41.97 -5.16
N VAL A 128 -6.79 42.91 -4.23
CA VAL A 128 -6.99 42.59 -2.80
C VAL A 128 -8.29 41.83 -2.58
N VAL A 129 -9.38 42.17 -3.27
CA VAL A 129 -10.63 41.36 -3.23
C VAL A 129 -10.36 39.92 -3.64
N ARG A 130 -9.67 39.68 -4.77
CA ARG A 130 -9.32 38.32 -5.21
C ARG A 130 -8.49 37.57 -4.17
N GLN A 131 -7.58 38.25 -3.48
CA GLN A 131 -6.81 37.67 -2.38
C GLN A 131 -7.71 37.27 -1.19
N ARG A 132 -8.69 38.09 -0.81
CA ARG A 132 -9.66 37.77 0.25
C ARG A 132 -10.63 36.66 -0.15
N GLU A 133 -11.06 36.62 -1.41
CA GLU A 133 -11.87 35.52 -1.95
C GLU A 133 -11.14 34.18 -1.84
N ALA A 134 -9.84 34.15 -2.14
CA ALA A 134 -9.00 32.96 -1.95
C ALA A 134 -8.92 32.54 -0.46
N GLN A 135 -8.87 33.49 0.47
CA GLN A 135 -8.89 33.20 1.91
C GLN A 135 -10.23 32.61 2.36
N VAL A 136 -11.36 33.14 1.87
CA VAL A 136 -12.69 32.55 2.12
C VAL A 136 -12.77 31.13 1.54
N ALA A 137 -12.28 30.92 0.32
CA ALA A 137 -12.25 29.59 -0.29
C ALA A 137 -11.43 28.60 0.55
N GLN A 138 -10.26 29.01 1.05
CA GLN A 138 -9.44 28.20 1.94
C GLN A 138 -10.17 27.85 3.24
N ALA A 139 -10.80 28.84 3.89
CA ALA A 139 -11.57 28.61 5.11
C ALA A 139 -12.77 27.66 4.89
N LYS A 140 -13.42 27.73 3.72
CA LYS A 140 -14.49 26.79 3.34
C LYS A 140 -13.97 25.37 3.15
N VAL A 141 -12.80 25.19 2.52
CA VAL A 141 -12.17 23.88 2.38
C VAL A 141 -11.81 23.29 3.74
N ASP A 142 -11.24 24.10 4.63
CA ASP A 142 -10.89 23.64 5.97
C ASP A 142 -12.14 23.31 6.81
N LEU A 143 -13.22 24.10 6.69
CA LEU A 143 -14.50 23.73 7.28
C LEU A 143 -15.04 22.41 6.71
N GLY A 144 -14.97 22.21 5.38
CA GLY A 144 -15.38 20.95 4.74
C GLY A 144 -14.55 19.74 5.20
N ARG A 145 -13.27 19.93 5.51
CA ARG A 145 -12.38 18.90 6.05
C ARG A 145 -12.69 18.52 7.51
N THR A 146 -13.51 19.29 8.22
CA THR A 146 -14.03 18.87 9.54
C THR A 146 -15.01 17.71 9.43
N GLU A 147 -15.64 17.57 8.26
CA GLU A 147 -16.52 16.45 7.93
C GLU A 147 -15.71 15.32 7.31
N ILE A 148 -15.49 14.26 8.08
CA ILE A 148 -14.77 13.09 7.61
C ILE A 148 -15.75 12.20 6.84
N ARG A 149 -15.48 12.03 5.54
CA ARG A 149 -16.30 11.23 4.61
C ARG A 149 -15.56 10.01 4.11
N SER A 150 -16.29 8.95 3.79
CA SER A 150 -15.70 7.77 3.17
C SER A 150 -15.28 8.04 1.72
N PRO A 151 -14.03 7.76 1.31
CA PRO A 151 -13.59 7.92 -0.07
C PRO A 151 -13.96 6.72 -0.96
N VAL A 152 -14.57 5.66 -0.40
CA VAL A 152 -14.93 4.42 -1.09
C VAL A 152 -16.18 3.80 -0.50
N ASP A 153 -16.93 3.03 -1.30
CA ASP A 153 -17.92 2.10 -0.76
C ASP A 153 -17.21 0.93 -0.08
N GLY A 154 -17.73 0.45 1.06
CA GLY A 154 -17.10 -0.65 1.78
C GLY A 154 -17.65 -0.87 3.19
N ILE A 155 -16.91 -1.63 3.99
CA ILE A 155 -17.24 -1.95 5.37
C ILE A 155 -16.15 -1.40 6.29
N VAL A 156 -16.54 -0.80 7.40
CA VAL A 156 -15.60 -0.32 8.43
C VAL A 156 -15.00 -1.51 9.17
N VAL A 157 -13.72 -1.80 8.90
CA VAL A 157 -12.96 -2.91 9.50
C VAL A 157 -12.38 -2.52 10.85
N LYS A 158 -11.91 -1.28 10.97
CA LYS A 158 -11.24 -0.77 12.17
C LYS A 158 -11.65 0.68 12.41
N ARG A 159 -11.89 1.01 13.67
CA ARG A 159 -12.03 2.37 14.20
C ARG A 159 -11.02 2.54 15.33
N SER A 160 -10.19 3.56 15.24
CA SER A 160 -9.11 3.83 16.20
C SER A 160 -9.32 5.11 17.00
N VAL A 161 -10.51 5.72 16.88
CA VAL A 161 -10.85 6.99 17.54
C VAL A 161 -12.20 6.93 18.24
N GLU A 162 -12.34 7.71 19.30
CA GLU A 162 -13.57 7.82 20.09
C GLU A 162 -14.14 9.26 20.09
N PRO A 163 -15.47 9.43 20.26
CA PRO A 163 -16.06 10.75 20.45
C PRO A 163 -15.45 11.45 21.67
N GLY A 164 -15.10 12.72 21.53
CA GLY A 164 -14.43 13.51 22.57
C GLY A 164 -12.90 13.41 22.56
N GLN A 165 -12.29 12.51 21.78
CA GLN A 165 -10.84 12.45 21.62
C GLN A 165 -10.34 13.61 20.75
N THR A 166 -9.21 14.22 21.15
CA THR A 166 -8.54 15.24 20.35
C THR A 166 -7.55 14.60 19.38
N VAL A 167 -7.75 14.84 18.08
CA VAL A 167 -6.79 14.46 17.03
C VAL A 167 -5.86 15.64 16.74
N ALA A 168 -4.57 15.37 16.66
CA ALA A 168 -3.55 16.36 16.30
C ALA A 168 -2.90 15.94 14.98
N ALA A 169 -3.07 16.76 13.93
CA ALA A 169 -2.57 16.49 12.58
C ALA A 169 -1.14 17.02 12.36
N SER A 170 -0.26 16.97 13.37
CA SER A 170 1.04 17.65 13.33
C SER A 170 2.16 16.86 12.64
N LEU A 171 2.57 15.70 13.18
CA LEU A 171 3.72 14.93 12.67
C LEU A 171 3.35 13.60 12.00
N GLN A 172 2.27 12.96 12.45
CA GLN A 172 1.74 11.72 11.87
C GLN A 172 0.23 11.85 11.86
N ALA A 173 -0.39 11.69 10.69
CA ALA A 173 -1.84 11.71 10.58
C ALA A 173 -2.38 10.44 11.27
N PRO A 174 -3.13 10.55 12.38
CA PRO A 174 -3.62 9.37 13.09
C PRO A 174 -4.60 8.63 12.19
N GLU A 175 -4.41 7.31 12.07
CA GLU A 175 -5.36 6.42 11.40
C GLU A 175 -6.66 6.42 12.21
N MET A 176 -7.75 6.94 11.65
CA MET A 176 -9.05 7.00 12.33
C MET A 176 -9.92 5.80 11.98
N PHE A 177 -10.00 5.48 10.69
CA PHE A 177 -10.81 4.38 10.17
C PHE A 177 -10.06 3.59 9.10
N VAL A 178 -10.34 2.29 9.02
CA VAL A 178 -9.94 1.44 7.90
C VAL A 178 -11.20 0.88 7.26
N ILE A 179 -11.39 1.19 5.97
CA ILE A 179 -12.54 0.74 5.20
C ILE A 179 -12.06 -0.25 4.15
N ALA A 180 -12.59 -1.48 4.20
CA ALA A 180 -12.37 -2.48 3.17
C ALA A 180 -13.47 -2.38 2.10
N ARG A 181 -13.08 -2.27 0.83
CA ARG A 181 -14.04 -2.19 -0.29
C ARG A 181 -14.85 -3.47 -0.47
N ASN A 182 -14.18 -4.61 -0.37
CA ASN A 182 -14.79 -5.91 -0.57
C ASN A 182 -14.10 -6.93 0.33
N LEU A 183 -14.89 -7.60 1.18
CA LEU A 183 -14.42 -8.70 2.02
C LEU A 183 -14.58 -10.07 1.34
N SER A 184 -15.25 -10.12 0.19
CA SER A 184 -15.43 -11.36 -0.59
C SER A 184 -14.17 -11.75 -1.37
N ASP A 185 -13.32 -10.77 -1.68
CA ASP A 185 -12.02 -10.98 -2.31
C ASP A 185 -10.93 -10.59 -1.30
N MET A 186 -10.33 -11.61 -0.71
CA MET A 186 -9.28 -11.48 0.30
C MET A 186 -7.95 -11.88 -0.33
N GLN A 187 -6.87 -11.47 0.32
CA GLN A 187 -5.52 -11.91 -0.02
C GLN A 187 -4.77 -12.32 1.23
N VAL A 188 -3.93 -13.34 1.10
CA VAL A 188 -2.99 -13.74 2.15
C VAL A 188 -1.65 -13.12 1.83
N GLU A 189 -1.16 -12.27 2.72
CA GLU A 189 0.21 -11.78 2.67
C GLU A 189 1.10 -12.75 3.45
N THR A 190 1.84 -13.60 2.75
CA THR A 190 2.74 -14.56 3.38
C THR A 190 4.19 -14.12 3.23
N SER A 191 4.94 -14.20 4.32
CA SER A 191 6.38 -13.95 4.31
C SER A 191 7.12 -15.24 3.98
N ILE A 192 8.01 -15.19 3.00
CA ILE A 192 8.85 -16.31 2.55
C ILE A 192 10.32 -15.90 2.68
N ASP A 193 11.16 -16.82 3.13
CA ASP A 193 12.59 -16.58 3.29
C ASP A 193 13.32 -16.39 1.94
N GLU A 194 14.39 -15.60 1.94
CA GLU A 194 15.21 -15.32 0.75
C GLU A 194 15.69 -16.58 0.02
N ALA A 195 15.99 -17.66 0.76
CA ALA A 195 16.46 -18.92 0.17
C ALA A 195 15.42 -19.63 -0.70
N ASP A 196 14.13 -19.37 -0.49
CA ASP A 196 13.03 -20.07 -1.14
C ASP A 196 12.26 -19.20 -2.14
N VAL A 197 12.34 -17.86 -2.05
CA VAL A 197 11.63 -16.94 -2.95
C VAL A 197 11.94 -17.18 -4.43
N GLY A 198 13.16 -17.64 -4.76
CA GLY A 198 13.56 -17.93 -6.14
C GLY A 198 12.78 -19.07 -6.81
N ARG A 199 12.10 -19.93 -6.04
CA ARG A 199 11.26 -21.03 -6.56
C ARG A 199 9.80 -20.64 -6.70
N VAL A 200 9.40 -19.47 -6.18
CA VAL A 200 8.01 -19.01 -6.21
C VAL A 200 7.76 -18.19 -7.47
N GLN A 201 6.73 -18.58 -8.23
CA GLN A 201 6.37 -17.95 -9.49
C GLN A 201 4.89 -17.54 -9.49
N LEU A 202 4.56 -16.54 -10.30
CA LEU A 202 3.17 -16.12 -10.48
C LEU A 202 2.34 -17.27 -11.07
N GLY A 203 1.11 -17.44 -10.58
CA GLY A 203 0.17 -18.48 -11.02
C GLY A 203 0.35 -19.86 -10.36
N GLN A 204 1.32 -20.03 -9.46
CA GLN A 204 1.44 -21.28 -8.70
C GLN A 204 0.22 -21.50 -7.78
N LYS A 205 -0.24 -22.75 -7.71
CA LYS A 205 -1.31 -23.16 -6.81
C LYS A 205 -0.82 -23.12 -5.36
N ALA A 206 -1.62 -22.54 -4.50
CA ALA A 206 -1.39 -22.48 -3.07
C ALA A 206 -2.61 -23.03 -2.33
N SER A 207 -2.36 -23.68 -1.20
CA SER A 207 -3.39 -24.03 -0.23
C SER A 207 -3.05 -23.35 1.08
N PHE A 208 -4.05 -22.93 1.83
CA PHE A 208 -3.84 -22.36 3.15
C PHE A 208 -4.90 -22.82 4.13
N THR A 209 -4.53 -22.88 5.40
CA THR A 209 -5.44 -23.14 6.51
C THR A 209 -5.41 -21.94 7.45
N VAL A 210 -6.54 -21.63 8.07
CA VAL A 210 -6.66 -20.52 9.02
C VAL A 210 -6.93 -21.12 10.39
N ASP A 211 -6.26 -20.60 11.43
CA ASP A 211 -6.36 -21.17 12.78
C ASP A 211 -7.78 -21.10 13.35
N ALA A 212 -8.56 -20.11 12.92
CA ALA A 212 -9.97 -19.96 13.29
C ALA A 212 -10.89 -21.05 12.72
N PHE A 213 -10.48 -21.75 11.66
CA PHE A 213 -11.27 -22.81 11.00
C PHE A 213 -10.43 -24.10 10.85
N PRO A 214 -10.18 -24.81 11.97
CA PRO A 214 -9.42 -26.06 11.93
C PRO A 214 -10.13 -27.10 11.05
N GLY A 215 -9.37 -27.74 10.16
CA GLY A 215 -9.88 -28.77 9.24
C GLY A 215 -10.45 -28.24 7.91
N ARG A 216 -10.65 -26.92 7.76
CA ARG A 216 -11.06 -26.32 6.48
C ARG A 216 -9.85 -25.79 5.73
N GLY A 217 -9.51 -26.45 4.62
CA GLY A 217 -8.50 -25.99 3.67
C GLY A 217 -9.11 -25.01 2.68
N PHE A 218 -8.40 -23.92 2.42
CA PHE A 218 -8.73 -22.97 1.37
C PHE A 218 -7.70 -23.08 0.25
N GLN A 219 -8.15 -22.86 -0.98
CA GLN A 219 -7.30 -22.84 -2.16
C GLN A 219 -7.12 -21.42 -2.66
N GLY A 220 -5.95 -21.14 -3.23
CA GLY A 220 -5.57 -19.85 -3.77
C GLY A 220 -4.48 -19.97 -4.81
N GLU A 221 -4.13 -18.85 -5.43
CA GLU A 221 -3.07 -18.78 -6.42
C GLU A 221 -2.14 -17.61 -6.10
N VAL A 222 -0.86 -17.77 -6.43
CA VAL A 222 0.13 -16.71 -6.27
C VAL A 222 -0.15 -15.62 -7.29
N ARG A 223 -0.69 -14.49 -6.82
CA ARG A 223 -1.00 -13.30 -7.64
C ARG A 223 0.24 -12.45 -7.89
N GLN A 224 1.09 -12.30 -6.87
CA GLN A 224 2.23 -11.40 -6.93
C GLN A 224 3.30 -11.75 -5.89
N VAL A 225 4.56 -11.54 -6.25
CA VAL A 225 5.69 -11.53 -5.32
C VAL A 225 6.18 -10.09 -5.17
N ARG A 226 6.16 -9.54 -3.95
CA ARG A 226 6.71 -8.20 -3.69
C ARG A 226 8.23 -8.26 -3.83
N LYS A 227 8.80 -7.36 -4.62
CA LYS A 227 10.25 -7.29 -4.86
C LYS A 227 11.02 -6.60 -3.73
N ALA A 228 10.33 -5.79 -2.92
CA ALA A 228 10.92 -5.16 -1.75
C ALA A 228 11.04 -6.19 -0.62
N ALA A 229 12.26 -6.43 -0.15
CA ALA A 229 12.53 -7.31 0.97
C ALA A 229 12.16 -6.62 2.30
N THR A 230 11.66 -7.41 3.24
CA THR A 230 11.38 -7.01 4.62
C THR A 230 12.35 -7.72 5.55
N VAL A 231 13.12 -6.95 6.33
CA VAL A 231 14.03 -7.49 7.33
C VAL A 231 13.35 -7.45 8.69
N VAL A 232 12.96 -8.60 9.21
CA VAL A 232 12.36 -8.73 10.54
C VAL A 232 13.28 -9.61 11.37
N SER A 233 13.77 -9.09 12.50
CA SER A 233 14.70 -9.80 13.39
C SER A 233 15.95 -10.34 12.67
N ASN A 234 16.54 -9.52 11.79
CA ASN A 234 17.70 -9.87 10.95
C ASN A 234 17.47 -11.03 9.95
N VAL A 235 16.22 -11.43 9.71
CA VAL A 235 15.86 -12.40 8.67
C VAL A 235 15.27 -11.66 7.47
N VAL A 236 15.86 -11.85 6.29
CA VAL A 236 15.39 -11.27 5.03
C VAL A 236 14.25 -12.12 4.49
N THR A 237 13.08 -11.50 4.37
CA THR A 237 11.86 -12.14 3.85
C THR A 237 11.27 -11.36 2.70
N TYR A 238 10.58 -12.04 1.81
CA TYR A 238 9.81 -11.46 0.71
C TYR A 238 8.33 -11.76 0.91
N THR A 239 7.48 -10.74 0.74
CA THR A 239 6.03 -10.92 0.84
C THR A 239 5.47 -11.45 -0.46
N VAL A 240 4.78 -12.58 -0.40
CA VAL A 240 4.02 -13.16 -1.50
C VAL A 240 2.54 -12.99 -1.23
N ILE A 241 1.81 -12.54 -2.26
CA ILE A 241 0.36 -12.31 -2.21
C ILE A 241 -0.32 -13.51 -2.86
N VAL A 242 -1.12 -14.22 -2.07
CA VAL A 242 -1.94 -15.35 -2.50
C VAL A 242 -3.40 -14.93 -2.49
N SER A 243 -4.14 -15.19 -3.57
CA SER A 243 -5.58 -14.89 -3.63
C SER A 243 -6.37 -15.81 -2.69
N ALA A 244 -7.35 -15.27 -1.98
CA ALA A 244 -8.24 -15.99 -1.08
C ALA A 244 -9.70 -15.60 -1.37
N ALA A 245 -10.43 -16.47 -2.05
CA ALA A 245 -11.87 -16.26 -2.25
C ALA A 245 -12.62 -16.45 -0.92
N ASN A 246 -13.49 -15.50 -0.59
CA ASN A 246 -14.26 -15.48 0.66
C ASN A 246 -15.77 -15.27 0.40
N PRO A 247 -16.43 -16.17 -0.35
CA PRO A 247 -17.83 -15.99 -0.73
C PRO A 247 -18.79 -16.03 0.46
N ASP A 248 -18.40 -16.68 1.56
CA ASP A 248 -19.19 -16.81 2.78
C ASP A 248 -18.88 -15.72 3.82
N LEU A 249 -17.97 -14.78 3.51
CA LEU A 249 -17.53 -13.71 4.40
C LEU A 249 -17.00 -14.21 5.76
N SER A 250 -16.60 -15.48 5.83
CA SER A 250 -16.12 -16.13 7.04
C SER A 250 -14.69 -15.73 7.39
N LEU A 251 -13.90 -15.41 6.38
CA LEU A 251 -12.53 -14.97 6.53
C LEU A 251 -12.49 -13.47 6.88
N LEU A 252 -11.91 -13.14 8.03
CA LEU A 252 -11.78 -11.77 8.50
C LEU A 252 -10.35 -11.24 8.28
N PRO A 253 -10.20 -9.93 8.01
CA PRO A 253 -8.91 -9.27 8.01
C PRO A 253 -8.17 -9.48 9.34
N GLY A 254 -6.86 -9.69 9.29
CA GLY A 254 -5.99 -9.91 10.44
C GLY A 254 -5.86 -11.37 10.90
N MET A 255 -6.59 -12.32 10.30
CA MET A 255 -6.44 -13.74 10.62
C MET A 255 -5.07 -14.28 10.20
N THR A 256 -4.47 -15.14 11.04
CA THR A 256 -3.23 -15.85 10.72
C THR A 256 -3.52 -17.05 9.82
N ALA A 257 -2.78 -17.15 8.72
CA ALA A 257 -2.91 -18.22 7.75
C ALA A 257 -1.60 -18.98 7.57
N ASN A 258 -1.71 -20.31 7.53
CA ASN A 258 -0.63 -21.23 7.24
C ASN A 258 -0.70 -21.61 5.76
N VAL A 259 0.20 -21.04 4.96
CA VAL A 259 0.21 -21.18 3.50
C VAL A 259 1.20 -22.25 3.06
N ARG A 260 0.76 -23.13 2.16
CA ARG A 260 1.58 -24.10 1.43
C ARG A 260 1.50 -23.80 -0.06
N ILE A 261 2.63 -23.44 -0.65
CA ILE A 261 2.74 -23.13 -2.08
C ILE A 261 3.36 -24.33 -2.79
N VAL A 262 2.74 -24.78 -3.88
CA VAL A 262 3.28 -25.83 -4.73
C VAL A 262 4.34 -25.22 -5.63
N THR A 263 5.62 -25.46 -5.32
CA THR A 263 6.76 -24.90 -6.06
C THR A 263 7.11 -25.69 -7.32
N ALA A 264 6.83 -26.99 -7.33
CA ALA A 264 6.98 -27.85 -8.49
C ALA A 264 6.00 -29.03 -8.40
N GLN A 265 5.39 -29.39 -9.53
CA GLN A 265 4.56 -30.59 -9.67
C GLN A 265 5.02 -31.34 -10.91
N LYS A 266 5.16 -32.66 -10.79
CA LYS A 266 5.39 -33.57 -11.91
C LYS A 266 4.50 -34.79 -11.72
N ASP A 267 3.76 -35.11 -12.76
CA ASP A 267 2.88 -36.28 -12.79
C ASP A 267 3.58 -37.42 -13.55
N GLY A 268 3.27 -38.68 -13.18
CA GLY A 268 3.82 -39.86 -13.86
C GLY A 268 5.30 -40.14 -13.61
N VAL A 269 5.83 -39.77 -12.45
CA VAL A 269 7.25 -40.00 -12.09
C VAL A 269 7.40 -41.15 -11.10
N LEU A 270 8.47 -41.94 -11.27
CA LEU A 270 8.89 -42.92 -10.28
C LEU A 270 9.49 -42.18 -9.08
N LYS A 271 9.03 -42.54 -7.88
CA LYS A 271 9.51 -41.95 -6.63
C LYS A 271 9.98 -43.03 -5.68
N VAL A 272 11.05 -42.75 -4.97
CA VAL A 272 11.63 -43.64 -3.96
C VAL A 272 11.60 -42.92 -2.61
N ALA A 273 11.29 -43.64 -1.55
CA ALA A 273 11.34 -43.10 -0.19
C ALA A 273 12.75 -42.62 0.14
N ASN A 274 12.88 -41.46 0.80
CA ASN A 274 14.17 -40.86 1.11
C ASN A 274 15.06 -41.76 1.98
N ALA A 275 14.46 -42.72 2.71
CA ALA A 275 15.18 -43.74 3.47
C ALA A 275 16.05 -44.65 2.57
N ALA A 276 15.55 -45.05 1.39
CA ALA A 276 16.29 -45.94 0.48
C ALA A 276 17.52 -45.27 -0.16
N LEU A 277 17.45 -43.97 -0.42
CA LEU A 277 18.61 -43.19 -0.89
C LEU A 277 19.68 -42.99 0.19
N ARG A 278 19.34 -43.17 1.47
CA ARG A 278 20.26 -43.07 2.61
C ARG A 278 20.80 -44.43 3.06
N PHE A 279 20.19 -45.52 2.61
CA PHE A 279 20.60 -46.87 2.99
C PHE A 279 22.03 -47.16 2.48
N LYS A 280 22.87 -47.65 3.39
CA LYS A 280 24.22 -48.14 3.09
C LYS A 280 24.36 -49.54 3.70
N PRO A 281 24.61 -50.58 2.90
CA PRO A 281 24.84 -51.92 3.43
C PRO A 281 26.17 -51.97 4.22
N GLU A 282 26.24 -52.80 5.27
CA GLU A 282 27.39 -52.91 6.19
C GLU A 282 28.73 -53.16 5.48
N ASN A 283 28.72 -53.89 4.37
CA ASN A 283 29.93 -54.18 3.58
C ASN A 283 30.56 -52.94 2.92
N ASP A 284 29.80 -51.86 2.74
CA ASP A 284 30.28 -50.60 2.13
C ASP A 284 30.57 -49.52 3.19
N ALA A 285 30.05 -49.67 4.41
CA ALA A 285 30.47 -48.86 5.56
C ALA A 285 31.94 -49.12 5.93
N ALA A 286 32.44 -50.35 5.72
CA ALA A 286 33.80 -50.75 6.03
C ALA A 286 34.87 -50.22 5.04
N LYS A 287 34.48 -49.74 3.85
CA LYS A 287 35.42 -49.21 2.84
C LYS A 287 35.70 -47.71 2.95
N VAL A 288 34.99 -46.98 3.83
CA VAL A 288 35.22 -45.54 4.06
C VAL A 288 36.11 -45.29 5.30
N SER A 289 36.54 -46.33 5.99
CA SER A 289 37.37 -46.21 7.22
C SER A 289 38.88 -46.33 7.00
N ARG A 290 39.37 -46.39 5.75
CA ARG A 290 40.81 -46.29 5.43
C ARG A 290 41.02 -45.57 4.11
N GLY A 291 41.28 -44.27 4.19
CA GLY A 291 41.72 -43.47 3.04
C GLY A 291 41.45 -41.99 3.26
N GLU A 292 42.41 -41.33 3.89
CA GLU A 292 42.76 -39.90 3.83
C GLU A 292 41.65 -38.86 3.57
N THR A 293 41.50 -37.97 4.56
CA THR A 293 40.94 -36.63 4.40
C THR A 293 41.73 -35.82 3.36
N PRO A 294 41.05 -35.21 2.38
CA PRO A 294 41.25 -33.78 2.20
C PRO A 294 39.91 -33.04 2.35
N GLY A 295 39.97 -31.86 2.94
CA GLY A 295 38.82 -31.03 3.28
C GLY A 295 37.78 -30.97 2.16
N GLY A 296 36.55 -31.38 2.49
CA GLY A 296 35.39 -31.21 1.65
C GLY A 296 34.33 -30.50 2.46
N GLU A 297 33.98 -29.29 2.03
CA GLU A 297 32.87 -28.52 2.57
C GLU A 297 31.67 -29.41 2.89
N ARG A 298 31.07 -29.18 4.07
CA ARG A 298 29.67 -29.51 4.32
C ARG A 298 28.83 -28.85 3.22
N ARG A 299 28.58 -29.59 2.14
CA ARG A 299 27.65 -29.16 1.09
C ARG A 299 26.30 -28.92 1.75
N PRO A 300 25.74 -27.71 1.65
CA PRO A 300 24.43 -27.43 2.23
C PRO A 300 23.40 -28.35 1.58
N MET A 301 22.56 -28.97 2.41
CA MET A 301 21.35 -29.68 1.98
C MET A 301 20.46 -28.69 1.24
N GLY A 302 20.43 -28.77 -0.09
CA GLY A 302 19.65 -27.86 -0.91
C GLY A 302 20.06 -27.83 -2.36
N ARG A 303 20.25 -28.98 -3.01
CA ARG A 303 20.32 -29.03 -4.48
C ARG A 303 19.60 -30.29 -4.97
N GLY A 304 18.35 -30.11 -5.38
CA GLY A 304 17.67 -31.04 -6.26
C GLY A 304 18.44 -31.17 -7.57
N LYS A 305 18.48 -32.39 -8.12
CA LYS A 305 19.34 -32.86 -9.22
C LYS A 305 20.78 -33.19 -8.82
N GLY A 306 21.02 -34.49 -8.66
CA GLY A 306 22.35 -35.07 -8.54
C GLY A 306 22.32 -36.61 -8.69
N PRO A 307 23.47 -37.24 -8.94
CA PRO A 307 23.58 -38.70 -8.93
C PRO A 307 23.26 -39.23 -7.53
N GLY A 308 22.33 -40.17 -7.46
CA GLY A 308 21.96 -40.94 -6.27
C GLY A 308 22.22 -42.43 -6.50
N ARG A 309 22.19 -43.20 -5.41
CA ARG A 309 22.27 -44.67 -5.47
C ARG A 309 21.12 -45.25 -4.66
N VAL A 310 20.45 -46.24 -5.22
CA VAL A 310 19.41 -47.02 -4.57
C VAL A 310 19.84 -48.48 -4.59
N TRP A 311 19.48 -49.23 -3.55
CA TRP A 311 19.85 -50.65 -3.44
C TRP A 311 18.64 -51.52 -3.66
N ILE A 312 18.81 -52.58 -4.46
CA ILE A 312 17.81 -53.64 -4.65
C ILE A 312 18.32 -54.94 -4.03
N ALA A 313 17.41 -55.84 -3.64
CA ALA A 313 17.79 -57.18 -3.23
C ALA A 313 18.10 -58.01 -4.49
N GLY A 314 19.38 -58.36 -4.70
CA GLY A 314 19.76 -59.28 -5.77
C GLY A 314 19.24 -60.70 -5.53
N ALA A 315 19.21 -61.54 -6.57
CA ALA A 315 18.69 -62.92 -6.51
C ALA A 315 19.34 -63.80 -5.42
N ASP A 316 20.56 -63.43 -4.98
CA ASP A 316 21.33 -64.10 -3.92
C ASP A 316 21.08 -63.53 -2.50
N GLY A 317 20.10 -62.63 -2.34
CA GLY A 317 19.81 -61.92 -1.08
C GLY A 317 20.84 -60.83 -0.72
N LYS A 318 21.81 -60.53 -1.62
CA LYS A 318 22.82 -59.48 -1.42
C LYS A 318 22.36 -58.15 -2.04
N PRO A 319 22.64 -57.01 -1.39
CA PRO A 319 22.23 -55.70 -1.90
C PRO A 319 23.04 -55.31 -3.15
N GLN A 320 22.37 -55.00 -4.25
CA GLN A 320 22.96 -54.51 -5.50
C GLN A 320 22.66 -53.02 -5.69
N ALA A 321 23.70 -52.23 -5.96
CA ALA A 321 23.55 -50.79 -6.17
C ALA A 321 23.08 -50.51 -7.60
N ILE A 322 22.06 -49.68 -7.73
CA ILE A 322 21.61 -49.07 -8.97
C ILE A 322 21.89 -47.57 -8.88
N GLU A 323 22.60 -47.05 -9.88
CA GLU A 323 22.79 -45.61 -10.03
C GLU A 323 21.53 -44.99 -10.59
N VAL A 324 21.11 -43.89 -9.97
CA VAL A 324 19.89 -43.19 -10.34
C VAL A 324 20.10 -41.70 -10.34
N GLN A 325 19.37 -40.98 -11.19
CA GLN A 325 19.31 -39.53 -11.15
C GLN A 325 18.15 -39.10 -10.25
N THR A 326 18.47 -38.30 -9.23
CA THR A 326 17.49 -37.75 -8.31
C THR A 326 16.88 -36.46 -8.88
N GLY A 327 15.57 -36.31 -8.73
CA GLY A 327 14.80 -35.16 -9.22
C GLY A 327 14.24 -34.30 -8.08
N ILE A 328 12.98 -33.89 -8.20
CA ILE A 328 12.28 -33.11 -7.18
C ILE A 328 11.99 -34.00 -5.95
N THR A 329 12.08 -33.43 -4.75
CA THR A 329 11.71 -34.10 -3.49
C THR A 329 10.59 -33.35 -2.80
N ASP A 330 9.68 -34.10 -2.16
CA ASP A 330 8.62 -33.57 -1.29
C ASP A 330 8.99 -33.63 0.21
N GLY A 331 10.25 -34.02 0.52
CA GLY A 331 10.75 -34.23 1.87
C GLY A 331 10.60 -35.66 2.40
N THR A 332 9.63 -36.43 1.88
CA THR A 332 9.41 -37.84 2.25
C THR A 332 9.91 -38.81 1.18
N ALA A 333 9.69 -38.46 -0.08
CA ALA A 333 10.12 -39.19 -1.25
C ALA A 333 10.88 -38.25 -2.21
N THR A 334 11.69 -38.85 -3.08
CA THR A 334 12.42 -38.16 -4.13
C THR A 334 12.10 -38.82 -5.47
N GLU A 335 11.88 -38.01 -6.49
CA GLU A 335 11.79 -38.44 -7.88
C GLU A 335 13.10 -39.14 -8.28
N VAL A 336 12.97 -40.29 -8.95
CA VAL A 336 14.11 -41.09 -9.39
C VAL A 336 13.93 -41.44 -10.87
N SER A 337 14.98 -41.27 -11.64
CA SER A 337 15.03 -41.64 -13.06
C SER A 337 16.34 -42.37 -13.38
N GLY A 338 16.30 -43.36 -14.26
CA GLY A 338 17.48 -44.12 -14.69
C GLY A 338 17.08 -45.28 -15.59
N GLU A 339 17.99 -45.74 -16.44
CA GLU A 339 17.72 -46.83 -17.41
C GLU A 339 17.33 -48.15 -16.73
N ALA A 340 17.78 -48.37 -15.49
CA ALA A 340 17.52 -49.58 -14.71
C ALA A 340 16.36 -49.43 -13.70
N VAL A 341 15.59 -48.34 -13.76
CA VAL A 341 14.50 -48.07 -12.81
C VAL A 341 13.16 -48.21 -13.52
N SER A 342 12.33 -49.15 -13.06
CA SER A 342 10.99 -49.42 -13.61
C SER A 342 9.94 -49.48 -12.49
N ASP A 343 8.67 -49.33 -12.87
CA ASP A 343 7.55 -49.43 -11.93
C ASP A 343 7.47 -50.84 -11.33
N GLY A 344 7.27 -50.94 -10.01
CA GLY A 344 7.28 -52.20 -9.27
C GLY A 344 8.65 -52.72 -8.80
N LEU A 345 9.75 -51.99 -9.04
CA LEU A 345 11.08 -52.36 -8.54
C LEU A 345 11.15 -52.25 -7.00
N GLU A 346 11.43 -53.36 -6.32
CA GLU A 346 11.59 -53.38 -4.86
C GLU A 346 12.96 -52.82 -4.44
N VAL A 347 12.93 -51.81 -3.58
CA VAL A 347 14.13 -51.09 -3.11
C VAL A 347 14.29 -51.19 -1.60
N ILE A 348 15.53 -51.33 -1.15
CA ILE A 348 15.85 -51.51 0.27
C ILE A 348 15.79 -50.14 0.96
N VAL A 349 14.79 -49.97 1.84
CA VAL A 349 14.62 -48.76 2.68
C VAL A 349 15.32 -48.85 4.04
N GLY A 350 15.73 -50.05 4.45
CA GLY A 350 16.41 -50.30 5.71
C GLY A 350 16.67 -51.80 5.92
N ALA A 351 17.67 -52.11 6.75
CA ALA A 351 17.91 -53.46 7.22
C ALA A 351 17.68 -53.47 8.74
N THR A 352 16.67 -54.21 9.20
CA THR A 352 16.54 -54.52 10.63
C THR A 352 17.54 -55.60 10.96
N ALA A 353 18.60 -55.24 11.68
CA ALA A 353 19.40 -56.22 12.39
C ALA A 353 18.47 -56.84 13.44
N THR A 354 17.92 -58.02 13.15
CA THR A 354 17.44 -58.90 14.22
C THR A 354 18.67 -59.24 15.04
N ALA A 355 18.88 -58.50 16.13
CA ALA A 355 19.73 -58.95 17.20
C ALA A 355 19.21 -60.34 17.56
N LYS A 356 19.94 -61.38 17.17
CA LYS A 356 19.75 -62.72 17.74
C LYS A 356 19.73 -62.47 19.24
N SER A 357 18.60 -62.81 19.86
CA SER A 357 18.44 -62.91 21.29
C SER A 357 19.55 -63.84 21.80
N GLY A 358 20.68 -63.24 22.14
CA GLY A 358 21.70 -63.88 22.95
C GLY A 358 21.01 -64.23 24.24
N ALA A 359 20.97 -65.53 24.53
CA ALA A 359 20.38 -66.11 25.71
C ALA A 359 20.72 -65.30 26.97
N PRO A 360 19.80 -65.21 27.94
CA PRO A 360 20.02 -64.47 29.17
C PRO A 360 21.22 -65.07 29.90
N GLY A 361 22.29 -64.28 30.00
CA GLY A 361 23.38 -64.58 30.90
C GLY A 361 22.85 -64.52 32.33
N GLY A 362 22.44 -65.68 32.86
CA GLY A 362 22.49 -65.91 34.29
C GLY A 362 23.94 -65.81 34.78
N PRO A 363 24.16 -65.76 36.08
CA PRO A 363 24.02 -64.52 36.82
C PRO A 363 25.37 -64.18 37.49
N ARG A 364 25.64 -62.90 37.75
CA ARG A 364 26.78 -62.45 38.58
C ARG A 364 26.14 -61.71 39.73
N MET A 365 26.17 -62.26 40.93
CA MET A 365 25.00 -62.17 41.80
C MET A 365 23.86 -62.90 41.11
N PHE A 366 23.66 -64.07 41.71
CA PHE A 366 23.39 -65.32 41.05
C PHE A 366 21.91 -65.69 41.23
#